data_AF-A0A6I1ING0-F1
#
_entry.id   AF-A0A6I1ING0-F1
#
_cell.length_a   1.000
_cell.length_b   1.000
_cell.length_c   1.000
_cell.angle_alpha   90.00
_cell.angle_beta   90.00
_cell.angle_gamma   90.00
#
_symmetry.space_group_name_H-M   'P 1'
#
loop_
_entity.id
_entity.type
_entity.pdbx_description
1 polymer ?
#
loop_
_entity_poly.entity_id
_entity_poly.type
_entity_poly.pdbx_seq_one_letter_code
_entity_poly.pdbx_strand_id
1 'polypeptide(L)'
;MLNTLTDSPRQVALGDRVTFDTDEGYQARIANDLRVLHEKRRIALERKEELLEKMVTQLCGIRKTGVFKADVWAAHADLDEIDATLNILYAKKLKGSLQC
;
A
#
# COMPACT_ATOMS: atom_id res chain seq x y z
N MET A 1 0.71 -14.73 -45.13
CA MET A 1 1.34 -15.18 -43.86
C MET A 1 2.61 -14.37 -43.70
N LEU A 2 2.62 -13.47 -42.71
CA LEU A 2 3.71 -12.52 -42.47
C LEU A 2 4.56 -13.09 -41.32
N ASN A 3 5.82 -13.39 -41.60
CA ASN A 3 6.76 -13.90 -40.59
C ASN A 3 7.29 -12.72 -39.76
N THR A 4 6.94 -12.66 -38.47
CA THR A 4 7.53 -11.72 -37.51
C THR A 4 8.61 -12.42 -36.69
N LEU A 5 9.86 -12.22 -37.08
CA LEU A 5 11.04 -12.60 -36.31
C LEU A 5 12.00 -11.40 -36.36
N THR A 6 11.85 -10.50 -35.40
CA THR A 6 12.86 -9.47 -35.14
C THR A 6 12.82 -9.02 -33.68
N ASP A 7 13.32 -9.86 -32.78
CA ASP A 7 13.80 -9.43 -31.47
C ASP A 7 15.15 -8.71 -31.64
N SER A 8 15.15 -7.58 -32.35
CA SER A 8 16.33 -6.70 -32.42
C SER A 8 16.09 -5.48 -31.53
N PRO A 9 16.99 -5.16 -30.58
CA PRO A 9 16.87 -3.94 -29.78
C PRO A 9 16.87 -2.73 -30.73
N ARG A 10 15.84 -1.88 -30.58
CA ARG A 10 15.63 -0.72 -31.44
C ARG A 10 16.83 0.23 -31.27
N GLN A 11 17.64 0.39 -32.32
CA GLN A 11 18.73 1.36 -32.33
C GLN A 11 18.11 2.76 -32.42
N VAL A 12 18.28 3.57 -31.37
CA VAL A 12 17.86 4.98 -31.33
C VAL A 12 19.08 5.83 -31.69
N ALA A 13 18.94 6.67 -32.72
CA ALA A 13 20.03 7.53 -33.19
C ALA A 13 20.04 8.91 -32.50
N LEU A 14 21.17 9.60 -32.57
CA LEU A 14 21.30 10.97 -32.05
C LEU A 14 20.38 11.91 -32.84
N GLY A 15 19.32 12.42 -32.21
CA GLY A 15 18.31 13.28 -32.84
C GLY A 15 16.92 12.65 -33.01
N ASP A 16 16.77 11.35 -32.71
CA ASP A 16 15.47 10.70 -32.68
C ASP A 16 14.61 11.23 -31.52
N ARG A 17 13.38 11.65 -31.84
CA ARG A 17 12.37 11.98 -30.83
C ARG A 17 11.77 10.69 -30.27
N VAL A 18 12.29 10.26 -29.13
CA VAL A 18 11.68 9.21 -28.31
C VAL A 18 10.67 9.86 -27.36
N THR A 19 9.40 9.49 -27.48
CA THR A 19 8.37 9.85 -26.50
C THR A 19 8.33 8.79 -25.41
N PHE A 20 8.74 9.15 -24.21
CA PHE A 20 8.52 8.33 -23.02
C PHE A 20 7.14 8.69 -22.47
N ASP A 21 6.20 7.75 -22.57
CA ASP A 21 4.93 7.87 -21.88
C ASP A 21 5.20 7.53 -20.41
N THR A 22 5.66 8.54 -19.67
CA THR A 22 5.55 8.45 -18.21
C THR A 22 4.06 8.57 -17.96
N ASP A 23 3.40 7.47 -17.59
CA ASP A 23 1.99 7.49 -17.21
C ASP A 23 1.85 8.26 -15.88
N GLU A 24 2.00 9.59 -15.95
CA GLU A 24 2.00 10.53 -14.84
C GLU A 24 0.65 10.45 -14.10
N GLY A 25 -0.44 10.19 -14.84
CA GLY A 25 -1.76 9.96 -14.28
C GLY A 25 -1.81 8.70 -13.41
N TYR A 26 -1.22 7.59 -13.88
CA TYR A 26 -1.12 6.36 -13.10
C TYR A 26 -0.22 6.49 -11.87
N GLN A 27 0.94 7.16 -12.01
CA GLN A 27 1.85 7.40 -10.89
C GLN A 27 1.26 8.35 -9.84
N ALA A 28 0.57 9.41 -10.27
CA ALA A 28 -0.15 10.33 -9.37
C ALA A 28 -1.27 9.62 -8.61
N ARG A 29 -1.99 8.71 -9.26
CA ARG A 29 -3.04 7.90 -8.62
C ARG A 29 -2.45 6.98 -7.54
N ILE A 30 -1.37 6.26 -7.83
CA ILE A 30 -0.68 5.42 -6.84
C ILE A 30 -0.20 6.25 -5.64
N ALA A 31 0.36 7.44 -5.89
CA ALA A 31 0.81 8.33 -4.82
C ALA A 31 -0.35 8.79 -3.91
N ASN A 32 -1.52 9.11 -4.49
CA ASN A 32 -2.70 9.47 -3.70
C ASN A 32 -3.26 8.27 -2.93
N ASP A 33 -3.31 7.07 -3.53
CA ASP A 33 -3.76 5.85 -2.85
C ASP A 33 -2.86 5.51 -1.66
N LEU A 34 -1.53 5.66 -1.81
CA LEU A 34 -0.58 5.53 -0.71
C LEU A 34 -0.86 6.54 0.41
N ARG A 35 -1.09 7.81 0.08
CA ARG A 35 -1.38 8.86 1.08
C ARG A 35 -2.65 8.53 1.88
N VAL A 36 -3.71 8.11 1.21
CA VAL A 36 -4.98 7.73 1.85
C VAL A 36 -4.80 6.51 2.74
N LEU A 37 -4.04 5.50 2.29
CA LEU A 37 -3.78 4.29 3.09
C LEU A 37 -2.93 4.58 4.32
N HIS A 38 -1.91 5.44 4.23
CA HIS A 38 -1.12 5.86 5.39
C HIS A 38 -1.96 6.60 6.43
N GLU A 39 -2.89 7.45 5.99
CA GLU A 39 -3.81 8.13 6.89
C GLU A 39 -4.79 7.14 7.55
N LYS A 40 -5.33 6.19 6.80
CA LYS A 40 -6.15 5.10 7.36
C LYS A 40 -5.37 4.27 8.38
N ARG A 41 -4.10 3.95 8.09
CA ARG A 41 -3.21 3.22 9.00
C ARG A 41 -3.02 3.96 10.31
N ARG A 42 -2.79 5.28 10.24
CA ARG A 42 -2.63 6.15 11.40
C ARG A 42 -3.87 6.11 12.30
N ILE A 43 -5.06 6.31 11.73
CA ILE A 43 -6.33 6.28 12.47
C ILE A 43 -6.60 4.88 13.07
N ALA A 44 -6.29 3.82 12.34
CA ALA A 44 -6.45 2.45 12.83
C ALA A 44 -5.50 2.12 14.00
N LEU A 45 -4.27 2.64 13.96
CA LEU A 45 -3.32 2.53 15.08
C LEU A 45 -3.84 3.28 16.32
N GLU A 46 -4.26 4.54 16.17
CA GLU A 46 -4.83 5.34 17.26
C GLU A 46 -6.03 4.62 17.90
N ARG A 47 -6.93 4.05 17.08
CA ARG A 47 -8.07 3.27 17.57
C ARG A 47 -7.65 2.01 18.33
N LYS A 48 -6.62 1.30 17.86
CA LYS A 48 -6.10 0.09 18.52
C LYS A 48 -5.46 0.45 19.87
N GLU A 49 -4.73 1.55 19.94
CA GLU A 49 -4.14 2.07 21.18
C GLU A 49 -5.22 2.44 22.19
N GLU A 50 -6.27 3.15 21.79
CA GLU A 50 -7.40 3.44 22.68
C GLU A 50 -8.08 2.17 23.23
N LEU A 51 -8.23 1.12 22.39
CA LEU A 51 -8.81 -0.15 22.82
C LEU A 51 -7.90 -0.85 23.84
N LEU A 52 -6.58 -0.78 23.65
CA LEU A 52 -5.60 -1.30 24.61
C LEU A 52 -5.64 -0.52 25.93
N GLU A 53 -5.70 0.81 25.90
CA GLU A 53 -5.83 1.64 27.10
C GLU A 53 -7.10 1.32 27.89
N LYS A 54 -8.24 1.20 27.19
CA LYS A 54 -9.53 0.79 27.78
C LYS A 54 -9.42 -0.60 28.41
N MET A 55 -8.79 -1.55 27.72
CA MET A 55 -8.58 -2.90 28.22
C MET A 55 -7.69 -2.93 29.47
N VAL A 56 -6.57 -2.20 29.48
CA VAL A 56 -5.65 -2.10 30.63
C VAL A 56 -6.35 -1.45 31.82
N THR A 57 -7.09 -0.36 31.61
CA THR A 57 -7.84 0.33 32.66
C THR A 57 -8.87 -0.60 33.31
N GLN A 58 -9.59 -1.40 32.51
CA GLN A 58 -10.57 -2.36 33.03
C GLN A 58 -9.96 -3.60 33.67
N LEU A 59 -8.80 -4.06 33.19
CA LEU A 59 -8.01 -5.12 33.80
C LEU A 59 -7.56 -4.72 35.22
N CYS A 60 -7.05 -3.50 35.39
CA CYS A 60 -6.72 -2.94 36.70
C CYS A 60 -7.96 -2.77 37.60
N GLY A 61 -9.15 -2.61 37.02
CA GLY A 61 -10.41 -2.37 37.74
C GLY A 61 -11.29 -3.60 38.05
N ILE A 62 -10.91 -4.81 37.64
CA ILE A 62 -11.72 -6.05 37.74
C ILE A 62 -13.05 -5.94 36.97
N ARG A 63 -13.07 -6.26 35.66
CA ARG A 63 -14.20 -6.91 34.94
C ARG A 63 -13.92 -7.10 33.43
N LYS A 64 -14.33 -8.27 32.92
CA LYS A 64 -14.62 -8.64 31.51
C LYS A 64 -13.56 -8.33 30.43
N THR A 65 -12.58 -9.23 30.29
CA THR A 65 -11.53 -9.20 29.25
C THR A 65 -11.93 -9.77 27.88
N GLY A 66 -13.02 -10.54 27.80
CA GLY A 66 -13.34 -11.31 26.60
C GLY A 66 -13.73 -10.48 25.37
N VAL A 67 -14.49 -9.39 25.57
CA VAL A 67 -15.00 -8.55 24.47
C VAL A 67 -13.89 -7.66 23.89
N PHE A 68 -13.13 -6.97 24.75
CA PHE A 68 -12.01 -6.12 24.33
C PHE A 68 -10.90 -6.89 23.60
N LYS A 69 -10.64 -8.14 23.99
CA LYS A 69 -9.65 -8.97 23.31
C LYS A 69 -10.04 -9.24 21.86
N ALA A 70 -11.31 -9.50 21.58
CA ALA A 70 -11.81 -9.68 20.22
C ALA A 70 -11.74 -8.37 19.42
N ASP A 71 -12.11 -7.24 20.03
CA ASP A 71 -12.06 -5.92 19.37
C ASP A 71 -10.62 -5.49 19.03
N VAL A 72 -9.66 -5.73 19.92
CA VAL A 72 -8.23 -5.47 19.67
C VAL A 72 -7.69 -6.37 18.56
N TRP A 73 -8.13 -7.63 18.51
CA TRP A 73 -7.76 -8.57 17.44
C TRP A 73 -8.33 -8.14 16.09
N ALA A 74 -9.59 -7.72 16.04
CA ALA A 74 -10.20 -7.18 14.83
C ALA A 74 -9.45 -5.93 14.33
N ALA A 75 -9.17 -4.98 15.22
CA ALA A 75 -8.37 -3.79 14.88
C ALA A 75 -6.95 -4.13 14.42
N HIS A 76 -6.37 -5.24 14.91
CA HIS A 76 -5.08 -5.71 14.43
C HIS A 76 -5.15 -6.31 13.03
N ALA A 77 -6.19 -7.10 12.72
CA ALA A 77 -6.41 -7.65 11.38
C ALA A 77 -6.64 -6.55 10.33
N ASP A 78 -7.38 -5.49 10.69
CA ASP A 78 -7.58 -4.32 9.82
C ASP A 78 -6.23 -3.65 9.46
N LEU A 79 -5.31 -3.55 10.41
CA LEU A 79 -3.96 -3.02 10.18
C LEU A 79 -3.13 -3.93 9.26
N ASP A 80 -3.22 -5.24 9.45
CA ASP A 80 -2.50 -6.21 8.62
C ASP A 80 -2.97 -6.16 7.15
N GLU A 81 -4.27 -5.96 6.92
CA GLU A 81 -4.83 -5.75 5.57
C GLU A 81 -4.34 -4.45 4.92
N ILE A 82 -4.29 -3.36 5.69
CA ILE A 82 -3.74 -2.07 5.22
C ILE A 82 -2.26 -2.23 4.85
N ASP A 83 -1.47 -2.91 5.69
CA ASP A 83 -0.04 -3.13 5.46
C ASP A 83 0.22 -4.02 4.25
N ALA A 84 -0.58 -5.08 4.06
CA ALA A 84 -0.54 -5.90 2.85
C ALA A 84 -0.83 -5.07 1.59
N THR A 85 -1.84 -4.20 1.65
CA THR A 85 -2.21 -3.32 0.53
C THR A 85 -1.12 -2.30 0.23
N LEU A 86 -0.51 -1.68 1.25
CA LEU A 86 0.63 -0.77 1.11
C LEU A 86 1.80 -1.47 0.42
N ASN A 87 2.16 -2.69 0.85
CA ASN A 87 3.24 -3.46 0.25
C ASN A 87 3.00 -3.75 -1.25
N ILE A 88 1.76 -4.07 -1.63
CA ILE A 88 1.39 -4.27 -3.04
C ILE A 88 1.57 -2.97 -3.84
N LEU A 89 1.13 -1.82 -3.30
CA LEU A 89 1.27 -0.53 -3.97
C LEU A 89 2.74 -0.10 -4.09
N TYR A 90 3.55 -0.32 -3.06
CA TYR A 90 5.00 -0.07 -3.13
C TYR A 90 5.67 -0.95 -4.19
N ALA A 91 5.32 -2.23 -4.27
CA ALA A 91 5.83 -3.13 -5.30
C ALA A 91 5.43 -2.68 -6.72
N LYS A 92 4.20 -2.18 -6.91
CA LYS A 92 3.74 -1.61 -8.18
C LYS A 92 4.49 -0.33 -8.55
N LYS A 93 4.70 0.58 -7.58
CA LYS A 93 5.48 1.79 -7.77
C LYS A 93 6.93 1.48 -8.17
N LEU A 94 7.56 0.52 -7.50
CA LEU A 94 8.93 0.07 -7.82
C LEU A 94 9.01 -0.60 -9.21
N LYS A 95 8.04 -1.46 -9.57
CA LYS A 95 7.99 -2.05 -10.92
C LYS A 95 7.83 -1.00 -12.01
N GLY A 96 6.96 -0.01 -11.82
CA GLY A 96 6.82 1.11 -12.76
C GLY A 96 8.08 1.98 -12.86
N SER A 97 8.89 2.04 -11.79
CA SER A 97 10.17 2.78 -11.77
C SER A 97 11.36 1.98 -12.34
N LEU A 98 11.26 0.64 -12.43
CA LEU A 98 12.30 -0.25 -12.95
C LEU A 98 12.14 -0.57 -14.45
N GLN A 99 11.04 -0.13 -15.07
CA GLN A 99 10.84 -0.21 -16.52
C GLN A 99 11.46 0.98 -17.28
N CYS A 100 12.32 1.78 -16.60
CA CYS A 100 13.13 2.84 -17.20
C CYS A 100 14.45 2.31 -17.74
#